data_AF-A0A9Q3CML8-F1
#
_entry.id   AF-A0A9Q3CML8-F1
#
_cell.length_a   1.000
_cell.length_b   1.000
_cell.length_c   1.000
_cell.angle_alpha   90.00
_cell.angle_beta   90.00
_cell.angle_gamma   90.00
#
_symmetry.space_group_name_H-M   'P 1'
#
loop_
_entity.id
_entity.type
_entity.pdbx_description
1 polymer ?
#
loop_
_entity_poly.entity_id
_entity_poly.type
_entity_poly.pdbx_seq_one_letter_code
_entity_poly.pdbx_strand_id
1 'polypeptide(L)'
;MMEQMTQFMGQLTQEVSSGDNSKAPAFKTPSMKAPDSSDGTQAHKLRGFIKSCQSIFHNNPANFFYYRKKVLYSTSFLTGRAVKWIEPNLSNISNEYPSYLLNNWHLIETQLFTLLGDPNEVRKAEQALENLRMKESSHVSLYISYFRSLMLRIGD
;
A
#
# COMPACT_ATOMS: atom_id res chain seq x y z
N MET A 1 54.69 -14.42 -9.64
CA MET A 1 53.65 -13.41 -9.36
C MET A 1 52.23 -13.95 -9.64
N MET A 2 51.97 -14.60 -10.79
CA MET A 2 50.66 -15.23 -11.05
C MET A 2 50.33 -16.41 -10.11
N GLU A 3 51.33 -17.18 -9.68
CA GLU A 3 51.13 -18.36 -8.83
C GLU A 3 50.64 -18.02 -7.41
N GLN A 4 51.10 -16.89 -6.85
CA GLN A 4 50.58 -16.37 -5.58
C GLN A 4 49.13 -15.88 -5.71
N MET A 5 48.75 -15.35 -6.87
CA MET A 5 47.38 -14.89 -7.12
C MET A 5 46.43 -16.09 -7.22
N THR A 6 46.87 -17.18 -7.84
CA THR A 6 46.10 -18.44 -7.90
C THR A 6 45.94 -19.07 -6.51
N GLN A 7 46.99 -19.05 -5.69
CA GLN A 7 46.92 -19.54 -4.31
C GLN A 7 45.97 -18.71 -3.43
N PHE A 8 46.03 -17.38 -3.56
CA PHE A 8 45.15 -16.47 -2.83
C PHE A 8 43.68 -16.65 -3.22
N MET A 9 43.40 -16.82 -4.51
CA MET A 9 42.05 -17.12 -5.00
C MET A 9 41.57 -18.50 -4.52
N GLY A 10 42.45 -19.49 -4.44
CA GLY A 10 42.14 -20.81 -3.87
C GLY A 10 41.73 -20.74 -2.40
N GLN A 11 42.42 -19.93 -1.59
CA GLN A 11 42.12 -19.72 -0.17
C GLN A 11 40.80 -18.99 0.05
N LEU A 12 40.53 -17.93 -0.73
CA LEU A 12 39.25 -17.21 -0.70
C LEU A 12 38.05 -18.12 -1.02
N THR A 13 38.24 -19.09 -1.92
CA THR A 13 37.16 -20.00 -2.33
C THR A 13 36.88 -21.08 -1.25
N GLN A 14 37.90 -21.49 -0.49
CA GLN A 14 37.75 -22.42 0.63
C GLN A 14 37.11 -21.79 1.87
N GLU A 15 37.39 -20.51 2.18
CA GLU A 15 36.72 -19.82 3.29
C GLU A 15 35.22 -19.61 3.02
N VAL A 16 34.82 -19.31 1.78
CA VAL A 16 33.40 -19.15 1.41
C VAL A 16 32.61 -20.46 1.54
N SER A 17 33.27 -21.62 1.40
CA SER A 17 32.62 -22.94 1.51
C SER A 17 32.55 -23.49 2.94
N SER A 18 33.25 -22.85 3.89
CA SER A 18 33.29 -23.28 5.31
C SER A 18 32.34 -22.47 6.20
N GLY A 19 31.52 -21.59 5.60
CA GLY A 19 30.44 -20.91 6.29
C GLY A 19 29.34 -21.91 6.67
N ASP A 20 29.22 -22.13 7.98
CA ASP A 20 28.12 -22.85 8.62
C ASP A 20 26.79 -22.66 7.86
N ASN A 21 26.21 -23.76 7.40
CA ASN A 21 24.95 -23.81 6.66
C ASN A 21 23.74 -23.55 7.59
N SER A 22 23.94 -22.73 8.62
CA SER A 22 22.89 -22.18 9.45
C SER A 22 22.20 -21.10 8.62
N LYS A 23 21.05 -21.46 8.03
CA LYS A 23 20.11 -20.54 7.38
C LYS A 23 20.06 -19.26 8.20
N ALA A 24 20.65 -18.18 7.68
CA ALA A 24 20.48 -16.85 8.27
C ALA A 24 18.98 -16.68 8.54
N PRO A 25 18.56 -16.26 9.75
CA PRO A 25 17.14 -16.17 10.06
C PRO A 25 16.51 -15.27 9.00
N ALA A 26 15.53 -15.81 8.28
CA ALA A 26 14.82 -15.08 7.25
C ALA A 26 14.39 -13.73 7.84
N PHE A 27 14.68 -12.63 7.16
CA PHE A 27 14.26 -11.31 7.58
C PHE A 27 12.76 -11.34 7.84
N LYS A 28 12.37 -11.31 9.12
CA LYS A 28 10.96 -11.25 9.51
C LYS A 28 10.58 -9.79 9.45
N THR A 29 9.75 -9.42 8.49
CA THR A 29 9.23 -8.07 8.44
C THR A 29 8.50 -7.78 9.76
N PRO A 30 8.76 -6.63 10.41
CA PRO A 30 8.06 -6.26 11.63
C PRO A 30 6.54 -6.32 11.46
N SER A 31 5.83 -6.59 12.56
CA SER A 31 4.36 -6.52 12.56
C SER A 31 3.93 -5.13 12.13
N MET A 32 3.09 -5.07 11.10
CA MET A 32 2.58 -3.80 10.60
C MET A 32 1.56 -3.19 11.55
N LYS A 33 1.59 -1.86 11.70
CA LYS A 33 0.53 -1.12 12.39
C LYS A 33 -0.79 -1.35 11.65
N ALA A 34 -1.86 -1.60 12.40
CA ALA A 34 -3.20 -1.65 11.83
C ALA A 34 -3.59 -0.31 11.17
N PRO A 35 -4.46 -0.33 10.14
CA PRO A 35 -4.96 0.90 9.53
C PRO A 35 -5.77 1.72 10.54
N ASP A 36 -5.70 3.05 10.43
CA ASP A 36 -6.63 3.91 11.15
C ASP A 36 -8.03 3.79 10.50
N SER A 37 -9.09 3.80 11.31
CA SER A 37 -10.45 3.66 10.80
C SER A 37 -10.86 4.82 9.88
N SER A 38 -11.67 4.53 8.87
CA SER A 38 -12.10 5.51 7.87
C SER A 38 -13.61 5.47 7.65
N ASP A 39 -14.26 6.64 7.77
CA ASP A 39 -15.65 6.83 7.37
C ASP A 39 -15.80 7.26 5.90
N GLY A 40 -14.66 7.47 5.22
CA GLY A 40 -14.59 7.93 3.84
C GLY A 40 -14.90 9.41 3.62
N THR A 41 -15.18 10.21 4.66
CA THR A 41 -15.56 11.63 4.47
C THR A 41 -14.40 12.53 4.04
N GLN A 42 -13.18 12.16 4.41
CA GLN A 42 -11.97 12.93 4.12
C GLN A 42 -11.09 12.15 3.12
N ALA A 43 -11.05 12.60 1.87
CA ALA A 43 -10.34 11.91 0.78
C ALA A 43 -8.87 11.57 1.13
N HIS A 44 -8.15 12.49 1.79
CA HIS A 44 -6.77 12.24 2.21
C HIS A 44 -6.64 11.12 3.26
N LYS A 45 -7.59 11.02 4.19
CA LYS A 45 -7.64 9.92 5.19
C LYS A 45 -8.01 8.60 4.54
N LEU A 46 -8.96 8.62 3.60
CA LEU A 46 -9.34 7.44 2.82
C LEU A 46 -8.15 6.89 2.01
N ARG A 47 -7.38 7.77 1.36
CA ARG A 47 -6.14 7.39 0.66
C ARG A 47 -5.12 6.76 1.62
N GLY A 48 -4.87 7.39 2.77
CA GLY A 48 -3.94 6.87 3.79
C GLY A 48 -4.37 5.50 4.32
N PHE A 49 -5.67 5.31 4.55
CA PHE A 49 -6.27 4.04 4.93
C PHE A 49 -6.03 2.95 3.88
N ILE A 50 -6.34 3.22 2.60
CA ILE A 50 -6.15 2.26 1.51
C ILE A 50 -4.67 1.89 1.34
N LYS A 51 -3.76 2.86 1.41
CA LYS A 51 -2.31 2.59 1.35
C LYS A 51 -1.82 1.75 2.53
N SER A 52 -2.36 1.98 3.72
CA SER A 52 -2.04 1.15 4.90
C SER A 52 -2.51 -0.29 4.70
N CYS A 53 -3.74 -0.51 4.23
CA CYS A 53 -4.26 -1.83 3.87
C CYS A 53 -3.38 -2.52 2.82
N GLN A 54 -3.05 -1.83 1.71
CA GLN A 54 -2.19 -2.37 0.67
C GLN A 54 -0.84 -2.80 1.23
N SER A 55 -0.20 -1.98 2.07
CA SER A 55 1.09 -2.32 2.66
C SER A 55 1.00 -3.58 3.54
N ILE A 56 -0.06 -3.73 4.34
CA ILE A 56 -0.32 -4.94 5.15
C ILE A 56 -0.49 -6.19 4.27
N PHE A 57 -1.24 -6.07 3.17
CA PHE A 57 -1.46 -7.19 2.27
C PHE A 57 -0.17 -7.62 1.56
N HIS A 58 0.67 -6.67 1.16
CA HIS A 58 1.96 -6.95 0.53
C HIS A 58 2.95 -7.56 1.53
N ASN A 59 2.91 -7.14 2.78
CA ASN A 59 3.79 -7.66 3.83
C ASN A 59 3.45 -9.09 4.23
N ASN A 60 2.19 -9.50 4.11
CA ASN A 60 1.73 -10.84 4.49
C ASN A 60 0.90 -11.51 3.38
N PRO A 61 1.53 -11.86 2.25
CA PRO A 61 0.83 -12.41 1.10
C PRO A 61 0.19 -13.77 1.40
N ALA A 62 0.76 -14.56 2.31
CA ALA A 62 0.20 -15.85 2.71
C ALA A 62 -1.16 -15.71 3.40
N ASN A 63 -1.29 -14.74 4.31
CA ASN A 63 -2.56 -14.48 4.99
C ASN A 63 -3.57 -13.76 4.10
N PHE A 64 -3.10 -12.96 3.12
CA PHE A 64 -3.94 -12.17 2.23
C PHE A 64 -3.95 -12.68 0.78
N PHE A 65 -3.76 -13.98 0.59
CA PHE A 65 -3.75 -14.59 -0.75
C PHE A 65 -5.09 -14.39 -1.48
N TYR A 66 -6.20 -14.61 -0.78
CA TYR A 66 -7.55 -14.46 -1.34
C TYR A 66 -8.06 -13.02 -1.22
N TYR A 67 -8.63 -12.47 -2.30
CA TYR A 67 -9.25 -11.15 -2.29
C TYR A 67 -10.29 -10.99 -1.18
N ARG A 68 -11.07 -12.03 -0.91
CA ARG A 68 -12.06 -12.04 0.18
C ARG A 68 -11.45 -11.68 1.54
N LYS A 69 -10.25 -12.16 1.85
CA LYS A 69 -9.56 -11.82 3.10
C LYS A 69 -9.13 -10.36 3.12
N LYS A 70 -8.67 -9.82 1.99
CA LYS A 70 -8.33 -8.39 1.85
C LYS A 70 -9.57 -7.51 2.06
N VAL A 71 -10.67 -7.85 1.40
CA VAL A 71 -11.93 -7.11 1.52
C VAL A 71 -12.43 -7.16 2.95
N LEU A 72 -12.60 -8.34 3.55
CA LEU A 72 -13.08 -8.49 4.92
C LEU A 72 -12.22 -7.71 5.92
N TYR A 73 -10.90 -7.84 5.82
CA TYR A 73 -9.97 -7.10 6.66
C TYR A 73 -10.14 -5.59 6.51
N SER A 74 -10.15 -5.07 5.28
CA SER A 74 -10.32 -3.62 5.09
C SER A 74 -11.67 -3.12 5.62
N THR A 75 -12.74 -3.89 5.42
CA THR A 75 -14.09 -3.48 5.80
C THR A 75 -14.28 -3.44 7.31
N SER A 76 -13.49 -4.18 8.10
CA SER A 76 -13.56 -4.12 9.57
C SER A 76 -13.06 -2.80 10.14
N PHE A 77 -12.33 -2.00 9.35
CA PHE A 77 -11.84 -0.67 9.74
C PHE A 77 -12.67 0.46 9.11
N LEU A 78 -13.69 0.14 8.30
CA LEU A 78 -14.62 1.13 7.80
C LEU A 78 -15.62 1.53 8.89
N THR A 79 -15.98 2.80 8.93
CA THR A 79 -16.94 3.36 9.88
C THR A 79 -17.96 4.26 9.19
N GLY A 80 -18.93 4.78 9.92
CA GLY A 80 -19.84 5.82 9.45
C GLY A 80 -20.59 5.46 8.16
N ARG A 81 -20.48 6.30 7.12
CA ARG A 81 -21.15 6.06 5.83
C ARG A 81 -20.48 4.96 5.00
N ALA A 82 -19.18 4.72 5.19
CA ALA A 82 -18.43 3.72 4.44
C ALA A 82 -18.91 2.31 4.77
N VAL A 83 -19.13 2.02 6.06
CA VAL A 83 -19.61 0.70 6.48
C VAL A 83 -21.06 0.46 6.03
N LYS A 84 -21.94 1.48 6.11
CA LYS A 84 -23.33 1.40 5.63
C LYS A 84 -23.42 1.06 4.14
N TRP A 85 -22.47 1.56 3.34
CA TRP A 85 -22.42 1.26 1.91
C TRP A 85 -22.06 -0.21 1.64
N ILE A 86 -21.11 -0.79 2.38
CA ILE A 86 -20.65 -2.16 2.13
C ILE A 86 -21.54 -3.21 2.83
N GLU A 87 -22.28 -2.82 3.86
CA GLU A 87 -23.12 -3.70 4.70
C GLU A 87 -23.99 -4.69 3.91
N PRO A 88 -24.70 -4.32 2.82
CA PRO A 88 -25.52 -5.27 2.07
C PRO A 88 -24.72 -6.43 1.45
N ASN A 89 -23.44 -6.20 1.16
CA ASN A 89 -22.52 -7.22 0.67
C ASN A 89 -21.93 -8.07 1.80
N LEU A 90 -21.88 -7.54 3.03
CA LEU A 90 -21.44 -8.26 4.22
C LEU A 90 -22.54 -9.16 4.79
N SER A 91 -23.82 -8.87 4.57
CA SER A 91 -24.92 -9.71 5.07
C SER A 91 -24.91 -11.14 4.53
N ASN A 92 -24.22 -11.40 3.42
CA ASN A 92 -24.12 -12.70 2.76
C ASN A 92 -22.72 -13.34 2.87
N ILE A 93 -21.94 -13.02 3.92
CA ILE A 93 -20.57 -13.56 4.10
C ILE A 93 -20.52 -15.09 4.23
N SER A 94 -21.59 -15.77 4.65
CA SER A 94 -21.63 -17.24 4.71
C SER A 94 -22.06 -17.90 3.40
N ASN A 95 -22.54 -17.12 2.42
CA ASN A 95 -23.09 -17.68 1.20
C ASN A 95 -21.99 -18.25 0.30
N GLU A 96 -22.30 -19.38 -0.36
CA GLU A 96 -21.40 -20.16 -1.21
C GLU A 96 -21.09 -19.42 -2.52
N TYR A 97 -21.97 -18.50 -2.93
CA TYR A 97 -21.75 -17.54 -4.00
C TYR A 97 -21.17 -16.24 -3.45
N PRO A 98 -19.85 -16.04 -3.52
CA PRO A 98 -19.24 -14.77 -3.12
C PRO A 98 -19.78 -13.63 -3.98
N SER A 99 -20.21 -12.54 -3.33
CA SER A 99 -20.59 -11.34 -4.08
C SER A 99 -19.39 -10.89 -4.92
N TYR A 100 -19.66 -10.41 -6.15
CA TYR A 100 -18.62 -9.95 -7.08
C TYR A 100 -17.68 -8.92 -6.43
N LEU A 101 -18.20 -8.17 -5.45
CA LEU A 101 -17.50 -7.16 -4.68
C LEU A 101 -16.53 -7.75 -3.64
N LEU A 102 -16.89 -8.84 -2.94
CA LEU A 102 -16.01 -9.50 -1.96
C LEU A 102 -14.82 -10.22 -2.61
N ASN A 103 -14.96 -10.62 -3.87
CA ASN A 103 -13.91 -11.33 -4.61
C ASN A 103 -12.96 -10.43 -5.38
N ASN A 104 -13.14 -9.12 -5.33
CA ASN A 104 -12.31 -8.19 -6.09
C ASN A 104 -11.93 -6.99 -5.24
N TRP A 105 -10.68 -7.01 -4.74
CA TRP A 105 -10.11 -5.89 -4.00
C TRP A 105 -10.11 -4.59 -4.81
N HIS A 106 -9.81 -4.65 -6.10
CA HIS A 106 -9.73 -3.46 -6.95
C HIS A 106 -11.09 -2.79 -7.09
N LEU A 107 -12.17 -3.57 -7.20
CA LEU A 107 -13.52 -3.01 -7.21
C LEU A 107 -13.87 -2.27 -5.91
N ILE A 108 -13.51 -2.82 -4.75
CA ILE A 108 -13.68 -2.12 -3.47
C ILE A 108 -12.90 -0.80 -3.46
N GLU A 109 -11.63 -0.83 -3.87
CA GLU A 109 -10.77 0.36 -3.91
C GLU A 109 -11.37 1.45 -4.81
N THR A 110 -11.76 1.10 -6.05
CA THR A 110 -12.41 2.03 -6.97
C THR A 110 -13.72 2.56 -6.40
N GLN A 111 -14.59 1.70 -5.87
CA GLN A 111 -15.89 2.12 -5.35
C GLN A 111 -15.76 3.01 -4.11
N LEU A 112 -14.80 2.74 -3.23
CA LEU A 112 -14.52 3.61 -2.09
C LEU A 112 -14.12 5.02 -2.56
N PHE A 113 -13.27 5.13 -3.59
CA PHE A 113 -12.91 6.43 -4.15
C PHE A 113 -14.07 7.10 -4.89
N THR A 114 -14.81 6.37 -5.71
CA THR A 114 -15.93 6.94 -6.48
C THR A 114 -17.08 7.42 -5.59
N LEU A 115 -17.41 6.67 -4.54
CA LEU A 115 -18.60 6.95 -3.72
C LEU A 115 -18.32 7.80 -2.49
N LEU A 116 -17.09 7.72 -1.95
CA LEU A 116 -16.71 8.42 -0.71
C LEU A 116 -15.63 9.48 -0.96
N GLY A 117 -14.86 9.36 -2.04
CA GLY A 117 -13.87 10.36 -2.42
C GLY A 117 -14.48 11.69 -2.84
N ASP A 118 -13.60 12.65 -3.11
CA ASP A 118 -14.01 13.97 -3.58
C ASP A 118 -14.18 13.93 -5.11
N PRO A 119 -15.39 14.14 -5.67
CA PRO A 119 -15.61 14.08 -7.11
C PRO A 119 -14.86 15.17 -7.88
N ASN A 120 -14.40 16.22 -7.19
CA ASN A 120 -13.60 17.29 -7.77
C ASN A 120 -12.10 17.14 -7.47
N GLU A 121 -11.64 15.99 -6.99
CA GLU A 121 -10.26 15.81 -6.54
C GLU A 121 -9.25 16.11 -7.66
N VAL A 122 -9.49 15.60 -8.88
CA VAL A 122 -8.65 15.85 -10.05
C VAL A 122 -8.60 17.34 -10.36
N ARG A 123 -9.76 17.99 -10.50
CA ARG A 123 -9.86 19.43 -10.78
C ARG A 123 -9.18 20.29 -9.71
N LYS A 124 -9.33 19.91 -8.44
CA LYS A 124 -8.65 20.58 -7.31
C LYS A 124 -7.14 20.38 -7.37
N ALA A 125 -6.68 19.20 -7.78
CA ALA A 125 -5.26 18.91 -7.94
C ALA A 125 -4.65 19.69 -9.10
N GLU A 126 -5.33 19.77 -10.25
CA GLU A 126 -4.94 20.59 -11.41
C GLU A 126 -4.85 22.06 -11.02
N GLN A 127 -5.90 22.60 -10.39
CA GLN A 127 -5.91 23.99 -9.94
C GLN A 127 -4.80 24.26 -8.91
N ALA A 128 -4.53 23.33 -8.00
CA ALA A 128 -3.43 23.45 -7.05
C ALA A 128 -2.06 23.41 -7.75
N LEU A 129 -1.92 22.64 -8.84
CA LEU A 129 -0.71 22.54 -9.63
C LEU A 129 -0.43 23.83 -10.41
N GLU A 130 -1.46 24.42 -11.03
CA GLU A 130 -1.37 25.70 -11.74
C GLU A 130 -0.89 26.83 -10.82
N ASN A 131 -1.41 26.82 -9.59
CA ASN A 131 -1.08 27.81 -8.56
C ASN A 131 0.16 27.43 -7.74
N LEU A 132 0.79 26.27 -7.98
CA LEU A 132 1.95 25.84 -7.21
C LEU A 132 3.17 26.71 -7.57
N ARG A 133 3.66 27.44 -6.58
CA ARG A 133 4.88 28.25 -6.68
C ARG A 133 5.77 27.97 -5.49
N MET A 134 7.07 27.84 -5.74
CA MET A 134 8.06 27.79 -4.67
C MET A 134 8.23 29.20 -4.11
N LYS A 135 7.98 29.39 -2.82
CA LYS A 135 8.25 30.66 -2.15
C LYS A 135 9.75 30.82 -1.96
N GLU A 136 10.24 32.06 -1.97
CA GLU A 136 11.68 32.37 -1.78
C GLU A 136 12.25 31.81 -0.48
N SER A 137 11.43 31.72 0.58
CA SER A 137 11.81 31.18 1.88
C SER A 137 11.56 29.67 2.05
N SER A 138 11.11 28.96 1.01
CA SER A 138 10.73 27.55 1.11
C SER A 138 11.80 26.61 0.54
N HIS A 139 11.93 25.43 1.14
CA HIS A 139 12.85 24.40 0.65
C HIS A 139 12.33 23.75 -0.64
N VAL A 140 13.24 23.52 -1.59
CA VAL A 140 12.95 22.82 -2.85
C VAL A 140 12.33 21.44 -2.61
N SER A 141 12.75 20.73 -1.55
CA SER A 141 12.21 19.43 -1.18
C SER A 141 10.70 19.45 -0.89
N LEU A 142 10.20 20.52 -0.27
CA LEU A 142 8.77 20.69 -0.01
C LEU A 142 8.02 20.90 -1.32
N TYR A 143 8.52 21.79 -2.19
CA TYR A 143 7.94 22.00 -3.51
C TYR A 143 7.85 20.70 -4.33
N ILE A 144 8.95 19.95 -4.43
CA ILE A 144 9.00 18.68 -5.17
C ILE A 144 8.00 17.68 -4.57
N SER A 145 7.90 17.60 -3.24
CA SER A 145 6.98 16.68 -2.58
C SER A 145 5.52 17.02 -2.87
N TYR A 146 5.14 18.30 -2.80
CA TYR A 146 3.80 18.76 -3.16
C TYR A 146 3.50 18.54 -4.63
N PHE A 147 4.42 18.89 -5.52
CA PHE A 147 4.28 18.67 -6.96
C PHE A 147 4.01 17.19 -7.28
N ARG A 148 4.84 16.27 -6.76
CA ARG A 148 4.66 14.83 -6.96
C ARG A 148 3.33 14.34 -6.41
N SER A 149 2.94 14.81 -5.22
CA SER A 149 1.64 14.44 -4.65
C SER A 149 0.46 14.90 -5.50
N LEU A 150 0.55 16.04 -6.20
CA LEU A 150 -0.50 16.54 -7.07
C LEU A 150 -0.54 15.76 -8.38
N MET A 151 0.62 15.50 -9.00
CA MET A 151 0.71 14.70 -10.23
C MET A 151 0.11 13.30 -10.05
N LEU A 152 0.34 12.64 -8.91
CA LEU A 152 -0.26 11.34 -8.61
C LEU A 152 -1.79 11.39 -8.50
N ARG A 153 -2.42 12.54 -8.27
CA ARG A 153 -3.88 12.66 -8.21
C ARG A 153 -4.53 12.87 -9.58
N ILE A 154 -3.73 13.24 -10.58
CA ILE A 154 -4.18 13.50 -11.95
C ILE A 154 -3.98 12.26 -12.83
N GLY A 155 -2.98 11.42 -12.52
CA GLY A 155 -2.61 10.26 -13.32
C GLY A 155 -3.19 8.90 -12.90
N ASP A 156 -4.09 8.87 -11.91
CA ASP A 156 -4.95 7.71 -11.57
C ASP A 156 -6.32 7.88 -12.23
#